data_AF-A0A2W6Y8J5-F1
#
_entry.id   AF-A0A2W6Y8J5-F1
#
_cell.length_a   1.000
_cell.length_b   1.000
_cell.length_c   1.000
_cell.angle_alpha   90.00
_cell.angle_beta   90.00
_cell.angle_gamma   90.00
#
_symmetry.space_group_name_H-M   'P 1'
#
loop_
_entity.id
_entity.type
_entity.pdbx_description
1 polymer ?
#
loop_
_entity_poly.entity_id
_entity_poly.type
_entity_poly.pdbx_seq_one_letter_code
_entity_poly.pdbx_strand_id
1 'polypeptide(L)'
;MLHQLLAQARDAQRERRAIPALADEMLVEAAARYAACRQFVPFRVGQLVTPRPDCAYKGAGDPHIVVEVLPMPKPAFAVAKPGNHEFGHMVDMRVLCYAEQTIASFWVESWAFEPWHKPKAAAPAEGVAS
;
A
#
# COMPACT_ATOMS: atom_id res chain seq x y z
N MET A 1 26.19 -32.30 3.00
CA MET A 1 24.90 -32.33 2.27
C MET A 1 23.90 -31.29 2.78
N LEU A 2 23.50 -31.28 4.07
CA LEU A 2 22.57 -30.27 4.63
C LEU A 2 23.01 -28.80 4.45
N HIS A 3 24.28 -28.48 4.71
CA HIS A 3 24.82 -27.12 4.53
C HIS A 3 24.75 -26.63 3.08
N GLN A 4 24.90 -27.54 2.12
CA GLN A 4 24.85 -27.22 0.69
C GLN A 4 23.42 -26.93 0.23
N LEU A 5 22.44 -27.69 0.75
CA LEU A 5 21.02 -27.43 0.52
C LEU A 5 20.57 -26.10 1.13
N LEU A 6 21.06 -25.74 2.33
CA LEU A 6 20.76 -24.45 2.96
C LEU A 6 21.38 -23.27 2.20
N ALA A 7 22.57 -23.43 1.63
CA ALA A 7 23.19 -22.41 0.78
C ALA A 7 22.38 -22.18 -0.50
N GLN A 8 22.05 -23.27 -1.22
CA GLN A 8 21.22 -23.19 -2.43
C GLN A 8 19.84 -22.57 -2.18
N ALA A 9 19.20 -22.88 -1.05
CA ALA A 9 17.92 -22.27 -0.68
C ALA A 9 18.05 -20.76 -0.41
N ARG A 10 19.16 -20.31 0.19
CA ARG A 10 19.43 -18.87 0.43
C ARG A 10 19.72 -18.13 -0.87
N ASP A 11 20.48 -18.73 -1.77
CA ASP A 11 20.82 -18.12 -3.06
C ASP A 11 19.57 -18.00 -3.95
N ALA A 12 18.76 -19.05 -4.04
CA ALA A 12 17.46 -18.99 -4.72
C ALA A 12 16.51 -17.95 -4.10
N GLN A 13 16.55 -17.77 -2.77
CA GLN A 13 15.76 -16.73 -2.09
C GLN A 13 16.30 -15.33 -2.37
N ARG A 14 17.62 -15.14 -2.53
CA ARG A 14 18.24 -13.87 -2.94
C ARG A 14 17.89 -13.50 -4.37
N GLU A 15 17.93 -14.47 -5.29
CA GLU A 15 17.56 -14.26 -6.70
C GLU A 15 16.07 -13.88 -6.84
N ARG A 16 15.18 -14.51 -6.05
CA ARG A 16 13.76 -14.13 -5.97
C ARG A 16 13.55 -12.72 -5.39
N ARG A 17 14.48 -12.24 -4.58
CA ARG A 17 14.47 -10.90 -3.98
C ARG A 17 15.38 -9.96 -4.77
N ALA A 18 15.32 -10.00 -6.10
CA ALA A 18 15.97 -8.98 -6.91
C ALA A 18 15.52 -7.60 -6.38
N ILE A 19 16.45 -6.90 -5.72
CA ILE A 19 16.18 -5.60 -5.12
C ILE A 19 16.24 -4.59 -6.26
N PRO A 20 15.25 -3.70 -6.41
CA PRO A 20 15.31 -2.63 -7.40
C PRO A 20 16.63 -1.87 -7.27
N ALA A 21 17.22 -1.47 -8.40
CA ALA A 21 18.47 -0.70 -8.40
C ALA A 21 18.36 0.62 -7.61
N LEU A 22 17.15 1.13 -7.39
CA LEU A 22 16.82 2.36 -6.67
C LEU A 22 16.15 2.10 -5.31
N ALA A 23 16.35 0.93 -4.71
CA ALA A 23 15.65 0.58 -3.47
C ALA A 23 15.99 1.49 -2.28
N ASP A 24 17.21 2.01 -2.22
CA ASP A 24 17.61 3.01 -1.22
C ASP A 24 16.81 4.30 -1.35
N GLU A 25 16.69 4.85 -2.56
CA GLU A 25 15.88 6.04 -2.83
C GLU A 25 14.39 5.81 -2.48
N MET A 26 13.83 4.66 -2.89
CA MET A 26 12.45 4.29 -2.57
C MET A 26 12.21 4.21 -1.06
N LEU A 27 13.16 3.64 -0.31
CA LEU A 27 13.06 3.53 1.15
C LEU A 27 13.16 4.91 1.82
N VAL A 28 14.02 5.80 1.34
CA VAL A 28 14.13 7.18 1.85
C VAL A 28 12.85 7.95 1.60
N GLU A 29 12.27 7.85 0.41
CA GLU A 29 11.01 8.52 0.08
C GLU A 29 9.85 7.98 0.92
N ALA A 30 9.76 6.66 1.07
CA ALA A 30 8.76 6.02 1.91
C ALA A 30 8.87 6.46 3.38
N ALA A 31 10.09 6.54 3.92
CA ALA A 31 10.34 7.02 5.27
C ALA A 31 9.90 8.48 5.45
N ALA A 32 10.17 9.35 4.48
CA ALA A 32 9.74 10.75 4.50
C ALA A 32 8.21 10.88 4.49
N ARG A 33 7.52 10.13 3.62
CA ARG A 33 6.04 10.10 3.56
C ARG A 33 5.43 9.58 4.86
N TYR A 34 6.01 8.51 5.41
CA TYR A 34 5.60 7.94 6.69
C TYR A 34 5.69 8.98 7.82
N ALA A 35 6.84 9.66 7.93
CA ALA A 35 7.07 10.68 8.95
C ALA A 35 6.09 11.86 8.82
N ALA A 36 5.81 12.30 7.59
CA ALA A 36 4.87 13.40 7.32
C ALA A 36 3.44 13.03 7.74
N CYS A 37 2.95 11.85 7.37
CA CYS A 37 1.58 11.43 7.67
C CYS A 37 1.33 11.22 9.17
N ARG A 38 2.37 10.89 9.93
CA ARG A 38 2.27 10.82 11.40
C ARG A 38 1.93 12.16 12.06
N GLN A 39 2.24 13.27 11.39
CA GLN A 39 1.93 14.62 11.87
C GLN A 39 0.59 15.14 11.32
N PHE A 40 0.28 14.79 10.07
CA PHE A 40 -0.90 15.28 9.38
C PHE A 40 -1.35 14.31 8.28
N VAL A 41 -2.62 13.92 8.29
CA VAL A 41 -3.23 13.12 7.22
C VAL A 41 -3.53 14.02 6.01
N PRO A 42 -2.95 13.79 4.82
CA PRO A 42 -3.10 14.67 3.65
C PRO A 42 -4.44 14.51 2.91
N PHE A 43 -5.40 13.83 3.52
CA PHE A 43 -6.69 13.49 2.92
C PHE A 43 -7.85 13.94 3.79
N ARG A 44 -9.02 14.09 3.15
CA ARG A 44 -10.27 14.47 3.82
C ARG A 44 -11.36 13.43 3.56
N VAL A 45 -12.33 13.36 4.47
CA VAL A 45 -13.54 12.54 4.29
C VAL A 45 -14.21 12.89 2.96
N GLY A 46 -14.63 11.86 2.22
CA GLY A 46 -15.22 11.95 0.88
C GLY A 46 -14.21 12.00 -0.26
N GLN A 47 -12.90 12.12 0.01
CA GLN A 47 -11.88 12.10 -1.03
C GLN A 47 -11.65 10.67 -1.55
N LEU A 48 -11.52 10.54 -2.88
CA LEU A 48 -11.06 9.31 -3.52
C LEU A 48 -9.53 9.23 -3.48
N VAL A 49 -9.05 8.09 -3.02
CA VAL A 49 -7.64 7.74 -2.88
C VAL A 49 -7.40 6.33 -3.42
N THR A 50 -6.15 5.95 -3.62
CA THR A 50 -5.77 4.60 -4.02
C THR A 50 -4.50 4.19 -3.31
N PRO A 51 -4.33 2.90 -2.97
CA PRO A 51 -3.08 2.38 -2.47
C PRO A 51 -1.93 2.69 -3.43
N ARG A 52 -0.79 3.11 -2.89
CA ARG A 52 0.42 3.26 -3.69
C ARG A 52 0.93 1.89 -4.14
N PRO A 53 1.54 1.76 -5.33
CA PRO A 53 2.06 0.48 -5.81
C PRO A 53 3.25 -0.05 -4.99
N ASP A 54 3.90 0.82 -4.21
CA ASP A 54 5.07 0.50 -3.38
C ASP A 54 4.71 0.17 -1.92
N CYS A 55 3.42 0.00 -1.59
CA CYS A 55 2.95 -0.33 -0.24
C CYS A 55 2.42 -1.78 -0.12
N ALA A 56 2.10 -2.21 1.11
CA ALA A 56 1.60 -3.56 1.39
C ALA A 56 0.10 -3.75 1.11
N TYR A 57 -0.67 -2.66 0.90
CA TYR A 57 -2.09 -2.76 0.60
C TYR A 57 -2.33 -3.20 -0.85
N LYS A 58 -3.34 -4.05 -1.05
CA LYS A 58 -3.76 -4.52 -2.38
C LYS A 58 -4.65 -3.48 -3.05
N GLY A 59 -4.76 -3.56 -4.39
CA GLY A 59 -5.67 -2.72 -5.17
C GLY A 59 -5.08 -1.37 -5.57
N ALA A 60 -3.77 -1.31 -5.82
CA ALA A 60 -3.14 -0.11 -6.37
C ALA A 60 -3.77 0.24 -7.72
N GLY A 61 -4.23 1.49 -7.86
CA GLY A 61 -5.00 1.98 -9.00
C GLY A 61 -6.53 1.88 -8.83
N ASP A 62 -7.03 1.08 -7.88
CA ASP A 62 -8.45 0.95 -7.61
C ASP A 62 -8.93 2.04 -6.64
N PRO A 63 -10.15 2.60 -6.85
CA PRO A 63 -10.67 3.68 -6.02
C PRO A 63 -11.06 3.19 -4.62
N HIS A 64 -10.59 3.94 -3.63
CA HIS A 64 -11.00 3.84 -2.23
C HIS A 64 -11.56 5.21 -1.81
N ILE A 65 -12.61 5.25 -1.00
CA ILE A 65 -13.15 6.52 -0.47
C ILE A 65 -12.83 6.66 1.02
N VAL A 66 -12.28 7.80 1.41
CA VAL A 66 -12.02 8.12 2.82
C VAL A 66 -13.34 8.39 3.52
N VAL A 67 -13.63 7.68 4.60
CA VAL A 67 -14.86 7.83 5.40
C VAL A 67 -14.62 8.35 6.81
N GLU A 68 -13.39 8.23 7.31
CA GLU A 68 -13.00 8.71 8.64
C GLU A 68 -11.52 9.11 8.61
N VAL A 69 -11.17 10.17 9.35
CA VAL A 69 -9.78 10.57 9.60
C VAL A 69 -9.62 10.79 11.09
N LEU A 70 -8.61 10.15 11.69
CA LEU A 70 -8.32 10.34 13.10
C LEU A 70 -7.54 11.64 13.30
N PRO A 71 -7.84 12.41 14.36
CA PRO A 71 -7.07 13.60 14.70
C PRO A 71 -5.63 13.27 15.15
N MET A 72 -5.38 12.01 15.55
CA MET A 72 -4.06 11.51 15.92
C MET A 72 -3.95 10.03 15.52
N PRO A 73 -2.87 9.62 14.82
CA PRO A 73 -2.62 8.23 14.48
C PRO A 73 -2.59 7.32 15.71
N LYS A 74 -3.16 6.13 15.61
CA LYS A 74 -3.23 5.15 16.70
C LYS A 74 -2.41 3.90 16.37
N PRO A 75 -1.49 3.47 17.25
CA PRO A 75 -0.76 2.24 17.02
C PRO A 75 -1.67 1.00 17.18
N ALA A 76 -1.61 0.10 16.22
CA ALA A 76 -2.39 -1.13 16.19
C ALA A 76 -1.59 -2.30 16.82
N PHE A 77 -1.41 -2.30 18.14
CA PHE A 77 -0.68 -3.36 18.85
C PHE A 77 -1.52 -4.62 19.10
N ALA A 78 -2.84 -4.50 19.13
CA ALA A 78 -3.74 -5.60 19.49
C ALA A 78 -4.01 -6.59 18.34
N VAL A 79 -3.70 -6.21 17.09
CA VAL A 79 -4.14 -6.94 15.89
C VAL A 79 -3.10 -7.89 15.31
N ALA A 80 -1.86 -7.82 15.77
CA ALA A 80 -0.77 -8.61 15.21
C ALA A 80 0.25 -9.04 16.28
N LYS A 81 1.16 -9.95 15.92
CA LYS A 81 2.27 -10.37 16.79
C LYS A 81 3.51 -9.53 16.49
N PRO A 82 4.36 -9.24 17.49
CA PRO A 82 5.67 -8.64 17.26
C PRO A 82 6.44 -9.40 16.18
N GLY A 83 7.01 -8.67 15.22
CA GLY A 83 7.71 -9.22 14.05
C GLY A 83 6.85 -9.39 12.80
N ASN A 84 5.53 -9.24 12.89
CA ASN A 84 4.68 -9.03 11.71
C ASN A 84 4.68 -7.54 11.34
N HIS A 85 4.69 -7.22 10.04
CA HIS A 85 4.65 -5.85 9.55
C HIS A 85 3.48 -5.05 10.14
N GLU A 86 2.28 -5.65 10.23
CA GLU A 86 1.06 -5.04 10.77
C GLU A 86 1.14 -4.63 12.25
N PHE A 87 2.10 -5.18 13.01
CA PHE A 87 2.21 -4.91 14.43
C PHE A 87 2.70 -3.49 14.68
N GLY A 88 1.86 -2.68 15.33
CA GLY A 88 2.20 -1.29 15.64
C GLY A 88 2.05 -0.33 14.47
N HIS A 89 1.38 -0.74 13.38
CA HIS A 89 0.93 0.19 12.34
C HIS A 89 0.21 1.39 12.98
N MET A 90 0.51 2.59 12.50
CA MET A 90 -0.04 3.85 13.01
C MET A 90 -1.26 4.26 12.19
N VAL A 91 -2.36 3.52 12.33
CA VAL A 91 -3.58 3.78 11.54
C VAL A 91 -4.15 5.16 11.86
N ASP A 92 -4.53 5.90 10.82
CA ASP A 92 -4.92 7.32 10.91
C ASP A 92 -6.11 7.68 10.02
N MET A 93 -6.54 6.78 9.13
CA MET A 93 -7.76 6.96 8.34
C MET A 93 -8.51 5.65 8.09
N ARG A 94 -9.82 5.76 7.88
CA ARG A 94 -10.68 4.65 7.46
C ARG A 94 -11.13 4.87 6.02
N VAL A 95 -11.04 3.82 5.22
CA VAL A 95 -11.49 3.81 3.83
C VAL A 95 -12.56 2.75 3.59
N LEU A 96 -13.42 3.00 2.61
CA LEU A 96 -14.25 1.97 1.96
C LEU A 96 -13.68 1.66 0.58
N CYS A 97 -13.67 0.39 0.20
CA CYS A 97 -13.33 -0.03 -1.15
C CYS A 97 -14.16 -1.23 -1.59
N TYR A 98 -14.20 -1.44 -2.90
CA TYR A 98 -14.77 -2.63 -3.49
C TYR A 98 -13.68 -3.70 -3.60
N ALA A 99 -13.77 -4.74 -2.78
CA ALA A 99 -12.83 -5.83 -2.74
C ALA A 99 -13.60 -7.15 -2.79
N GLU A 100 -13.19 -8.07 -3.67
CA GLU A 100 -13.77 -9.42 -3.76
C GLU A 100 -15.31 -9.41 -3.88
N GLN A 101 -15.84 -8.53 -4.72
CA GLN A 101 -17.28 -8.33 -4.96
C GLN A 101 -18.08 -7.77 -3.77
N THR A 102 -17.40 -7.27 -2.73
CA THR A 102 -18.03 -6.70 -1.54
C THR A 102 -17.51 -5.30 -1.27
N ILE A 103 -18.32 -4.47 -0.61
CA ILE A 103 -17.84 -3.22 -0.03
C ILE A 103 -17.28 -3.54 1.35
N ALA A 104 -15.98 -3.33 1.53
CA ALA A 104 -15.29 -3.56 2.79
C ALA A 104 -14.76 -2.25 3.37
N SER A 105 -14.63 -2.21 4.70
CA SER A 105 -14.08 -1.06 5.43
C SER A 105 -12.79 -1.43 6.13
N PHE A 106 -11.76 -0.60 5.98
CA PHE A 106 -10.44 -0.85 6.57
C PHE A 106 -9.92 0.40 7.28
N TRP A 107 -9.35 0.19 8.47
CA TRP A 107 -8.44 1.14 9.08
C TRP A 107 -7.07 0.97 8.43
N VAL A 108 -6.51 2.07 7.94
CA VAL A 108 -5.27 2.08 7.18
C VAL A 108 -4.39 3.26 7.60
N GLU A 109 -3.16 3.28 7.09
CA GLU A 109 -2.22 4.38 7.28
C GLU A 109 -2.17 5.24 6.01
N SER A 110 -2.33 6.55 6.14
CA SER A 110 -2.49 7.45 5.00
C SER A 110 -1.23 7.57 4.14
N TRP A 111 -0.04 7.33 4.71
CA TRP A 111 1.22 7.39 3.96
C TRP A 111 1.25 6.41 2.77
N ALA A 112 0.47 5.34 2.85
CA ALA A 112 0.42 4.27 1.86
C ALA A 112 -0.58 4.55 0.72
N PHE A 113 -1.20 5.73 0.70
CA PHE A 113 -2.19 6.11 -0.29
C PHE A 113 -1.76 7.36 -1.08
N GLU A 114 -2.35 7.53 -2.24
CA GLU A 114 -2.26 8.74 -3.06
C GLU A 114 -3.64 9.12 -3.62
N PRO A 115 -3.85 10.37 -4.07
CA PRO A 115 -5.10 10.77 -4.70
C PRO A 115 -5.43 9.85 -5.88
N TRP A 116 -6.66 9.33 -5.93
CA TRP A 116 -7.10 8.55 -7.06
C TRP A 116 -7.57 9.48 -8.17
N HIS A 117 -7.07 9.23 -9.37
CA HIS A 117 -7.52 9.90 -10.58
C HIS A 117 -8.29 8.92 -11.45
N LYS A 118 -9.47 9.33 -11.90
CA LYS A 118 -10.27 8.51 -12.81
C LYS A 118 -9.44 8.17 -14.04
N PRO A 119 -9.25 6.88 -14.38
CA PRO A 119 -8.58 6.51 -15.61
C PRO A 119 -9.27 7.21 -16.77
N LYS A 120 -8.49 7.86 -17.63
CA LYS A 120 -9.03 8.39 -18.89
C LYS A 120 -9.60 7.19 -19.64
N ALA A 121 -10.88 7.25 -20.01
CA ALA A 121 -11.48 6.18 -20.81
C ALA A 121 -10.58 5.92 -22.01
N ALA A 122 -10.18 4.67 -22.22
CA ALA A 122 -9.47 4.30 -23.42
C ALA A 122 -10.32 4.75 -24.62
N ALA A 123 -9.70 5.45 -25.57
CA ALA A 123 -10.38 5.74 -26.83
C ALA A 123 -10.88 4.39 -27.39
N PRO A 124 -12.13 4.32 -27.89
CA PRO A 124 -12.62 3.09 -28.50
C PRO A 124 -11.60 2.66 -29.54
N ALA A 125 -11.15 1.41 -29.46
CA ALA A 125 -10.20 0.85 -30.41
C ALA A 125 -10.75 1.14 -31.81
N GLU A 126 -10.03 1.98 -32.58
CA GLU A 126 -10.41 2.26 -33.96
C GLU A 126 -10.52 0.93 -34.68
N GLY A 127 -11.72 0.66 -35.17
CA GLY A 127 -12.05 -0.59 -35.81
C GLY A 127 -11.03 -0.90 -36.88
N VAL A 128 -10.47 -2.12 -36.83
CA VAL A 128 -9.88 -2.74 -38.02
C VAL A 128 -11.04 -2.87 -39.00
N ALA A 129 -11.15 -1.89 -39.90
CA ALA A 129 -12.02 -1.98 -41.05
C ALA A 129 -11.54 -3.16 -41.90
N SER A 130 -12.53 -3.99 -42.25
CA SER A 130 -12.55 -5.23 -43.02
C SER A 130 -11.45 -5.44 -44.06
#